data_AF-A0A2N0MRB2-F1
#
_entry.id   AF-A0A2N0MRB2-F1
#
_cell.length_a   1.000
_cell.length_b   1.000
_cell.length_c   1.000
_cell.angle_alpha   90.00
_cell.angle_beta   90.00
_cell.angle_gamma   90.00
#
_symmetry.space_group_name_H-M   'P 1'
#
loop_
_entity.id
_entity.type
_entity.pdbx_description
1 polymer ?
#
loop_
_entity_poly.entity_id
_entity_poly.type
_entity_poly.pdbx_seq_one_letter_code
_entity_poly.pdbx_strand_id
1 'polypeptide(L)'
;METVIALAMFSSAGTAVLLGVSAAHVSSDRVKASAVAENLARNQMEYVNSLAYVAPPGSYASVSDDIGLNINIPTGFAVSAGTQTYVADDGYTGSIEKVVGTVTRDGQSILVLESLRSGP
;
A
#
# COMPACT_ATOMS: atom_id res chain seq x y z
N MET A 1 26.89 -49.25 -5.33
CA MET A 1 26.99 -47.81 -5.68
C MET A 1 25.61 -47.15 -5.65
N GLU A 2 24.50 -47.89 -5.69
CA GLU A 2 23.13 -47.34 -5.70
C GLU A 2 22.74 -46.50 -4.47
N THR A 3 23.22 -46.82 -3.27
CA THR A 3 22.83 -46.09 -2.04
C THR A 3 23.34 -44.65 -2.02
N VAL A 4 24.51 -44.39 -2.63
CA VAL A 4 25.08 -43.04 -2.73
C VAL A 4 24.27 -42.18 -3.72
N ILE A 5 23.82 -42.79 -4.82
CA ILE A 5 22.98 -42.14 -5.83
C ILE A 5 21.60 -41.82 -5.25
N ALA A 6 21.00 -42.77 -4.53
CA ALA A 6 19.72 -42.57 -3.84
C ALA A 6 19.80 -41.45 -2.79
N LEU A 7 20.87 -41.40 -1.99
CA LEU A 7 21.09 -40.35 -1.01
C LEU A 7 21.29 -38.97 -1.66
N ALA A 8 22.03 -38.91 -2.78
CA ALA A 8 22.23 -37.68 -3.53
C ALA A 8 20.91 -37.15 -4.12
N MET A 9 20.09 -38.03 -4.72
CA MET A 9 18.78 -37.66 -5.23
C MET A 9 17.81 -37.25 -4.12
N PHE A 10 17.78 -37.97 -3.00
CA PHE A 10 16.96 -37.62 -1.84
C PHE A 10 17.35 -36.25 -1.26
N SER A 11 18.65 -35.97 -1.16
CA SER A 11 19.16 -34.68 -0.69
C SER A 11 18.76 -33.54 -1.64
N SER A 12 18.87 -33.75 -2.96
CA SER A 12 18.43 -32.76 -3.96
C SER A 12 16.93 -32.50 -3.91
N ALA A 13 16.12 -33.55 -3.79
CA ALA A 13 14.67 -33.43 -3.67
C ALA A 13 14.28 -32.67 -2.39
N GLY A 14 14.95 -32.95 -1.27
CA GLY A 14 14.76 -32.21 -0.01
C GLY A 14 15.05 -30.72 -0.15
N THR A 15 16.17 -30.35 -0.78
CA THR A 15 16.51 -28.93 -1.00
C THR A 15 15.51 -28.23 -1.91
N ALA A 16 15.03 -28.89 -2.98
CA ALA A 16 14.03 -28.33 -3.88
C ALA A 16 12.69 -28.06 -3.16
N VAL A 17 12.27 -28.95 -2.26
CA VAL A 17 11.07 -28.76 -1.43
C VAL A 17 11.23 -27.56 -0.49
N LEU A 18 12.37 -27.43 0.21
CA LEU A 18 12.61 -26.28 1.09
C LEU A 18 12.60 -24.96 0.33
N LEU A 19 13.22 -24.91 -0.85
CA LEU A 19 13.20 -23.73 -1.71
C LEU A 19 11.78 -23.39 -2.18
N GLY A 20 11.00 -24.39 -2.58
CA GLY A 20 9.61 -24.23 -2.98
C GLY A 20 8.72 -23.68 -1.86
N VAL A 21 8.85 -24.23 -0.65
CA VAL A 21 8.11 -23.76 0.54
C VAL A 21 8.52 -22.34 0.91
N SER A 22 9.81 -22.02 0.87
CA SER A 22 10.32 -20.68 1.19
C SER A 22 9.79 -19.64 0.20
N ALA A 23 9.79 -19.96 -1.10
CA ALA A 23 9.21 -19.10 -2.14
C ALA A 23 7.70 -18.91 -1.95
N ALA A 24 6.98 -19.99 -1.63
CA ALA A 24 5.55 -19.93 -1.36
C ALA A 24 5.22 -19.05 -0.14
N HIS A 25 6.02 -19.14 0.94
CA HIS A 25 5.86 -18.32 2.13
C HIS A 25 6.03 -16.82 1.82
N VAL A 26 7.14 -16.45 1.16
CA VAL A 26 7.40 -15.05 0.78
C VAL A 26 6.31 -14.51 -0.15
N SER A 27 5.86 -15.33 -1.10
CA SER A 27 4.76 -14.96 -2.00
C SER A 27 3.46 -14.71 -1.25
N SER A 28 3.10 -15.61 -0.32
CA SER A 28 1.89 -15.47 0.50
C SER A 28 1.92 -14.20 1.36
N ASP A 29 3.06 -13.89 1.97
CA ASP A 29 3.22 -12.68 2.80
C ASP A 29 3.08 -11.39 1.97
N ARG A 30 3.58 -11.39 0.73
CA ARG A 30 3.41 -10.25 -0.18
C ARG A 30 1.94 -10.05 -0.56
N VAL A 31 1.22 -11.12 -0.86
CA VAL A 31 -0.22 -11.02 -1.19
C VAL A 31 -1.02 -10.51 0.00
N LYS A 32 -0.78 -11.03 1.20
CA LYS A 32 -1.43 -10.55 2.43
C LYS A 32 -1.14 -9.07 2.68
N ALA A 33 0.11 -8.65 2.50
CA ALA A 33 0.49 -7.25 2.66
C ALA A 33 -0.20 -6.34 1.64
N SER A 34 -0.32 -6.80 0.39
CA SER A 34 -1.05 -6.08 -0.66
C SER A 34 -2.53 -5.89 -0.30
N ALA A 35 -3.18 -6.95 0.21
CA ALA A 35 -4.58 -6.87 0.62
C ALA A 35 -4.79 -5.88 1.78
N VAL A 36 -3.90 -5.87 2.77
CA VAL A 36 -3.93 -4.88 3.87
C VAL A 36 -3.71 -3.47 3.32
N ALA A 37 -2.72 -3.29 2.45
CA ALA A 37 -2.39 -2.00 1.88
C ALA A 37 -3.54 -1.43 1.04
N GLU A 38 -4.19 -2.26 0.22
CA GLU A 38 -5.35 -1.83 -0.56
C GLU A 38 -6.51 -1.37 0.31
N ASN A 39 -6.85 -2.13 1.34
CA ASN A 39 -7.92 -1.75 2.26
C ASN A 39 -7.59 -0.43 2.98
N LEU A 40 -6.35 -0.29 3.46
CA LEU A 40 -5.91 0.93 4.14
C LEU A 40 -5.91 2.13 3.19
N ALA A 41 -5.44 1.95 1.96
CA ALA A 41 -5.44 3.00 0.96
C ALA A 41 -6.86 3.41 0.56
N ARG A 42 -7.79 2.47 0.36
CA ARG A 42 -9.20 2.79 0.08
C ARG A 42 -9.84 3.55 1.24
N ASN A 43 -9.65 3.09 2.47
CA ASN A 43 -10.14 3.78 3.66
C ASN A 43 -9.59 5.21 3.75
N GLN A 44 -8.29 5.39 3.45
CA GLN A 44 -7.69 6.73 3.41
C GLN A 44 -8.33 7.61 2.34
N MET A 45 -8.54 7.11 1.13
CA MET A 45 -9.14 7.90 0.05
C MET A 45 -10.60 8.26 0.35
N GLU A 46 -11.35 7.36 0.97
CA GLU A 46 -12.71 7.63 1.43
C GLU A 46 -12.73 8.68 2.55
N TYR A 47 -11.80 8.58 3.51
CA TYR A 47 -11.66 9.58 4.57
C TYR A 47 -11.32 10.96 4.02
N VAL A 48 -10.39 11.05 3.07
CA VAL A 48 -10.07 12.31 2.38
C VAL A 48 -11.29 12.92 1.70
N ASN A 49 -12.19 12.12 1.15
CA ASN A 49 -13.42 12.61 0.55
C ASN A 49 -14.41 13.16 1.59
N SER A 50 -14.41 12.60 2.80
CA SER A 50 -15.21 13.12 3.92
C SER A 50 -14.63 14.40 4.54
N LEU A 51 -13.35 14.70 4.31
CA LEU A 51 -12.69 15.88 4.86
C LEU A 51 -12.96 17.13 4.00
N ALA A 52 -12.89 18.28 4.68
CA ALA A 52 -12.90 19.58 4.02
C ALA A 52 -11.75 19.67 3.00
N TYR A 53 -12.01 20.34 1.89
CA TYR A 53 -11.03 20.52 0.83
C TYR A 53 -9.73 21.17 1.36
N VAL A 54 -8.58 20.62 0.96
CA VAL A 54 -7.24 21.16 1.25
C VAL A 54 -6.57 21.55 -0.07
N ALA A 55 -6.28 22.83 -0.23
CA ALA A 55 -5.61 23.37 -1.41
C ALA A 55 -4.19 22.78 -1.57
N PRO A 56 -3.72 22.50 -2.80
CA PRO A 56 -2.34 22.10 -3.03
C PRO A 56 -1.37 23.29 -2.95
N PRO A 57 -0.12 23.07 -2.52
CA PRO A 57 0.38 21.85 -1.90
C PRO A 57 -0.11 21.72 -0.45
N GLY A 58 -0.61 20.55 -0.09
CA GLY A 58 -1.17 20.29 1.24
C GLY A 58 -1.16 18.81 1.60
N SER A 59 -1.67 18.50 2.79
CA SER A 59 -1.79 17.12 3.28
C SER A 59 -3.05 16.97 4.12
N TYR A 60 -3.71 15.84 3.96
CA TYR A 60 -4.84 15.44 4.79
C TYR A 60 -4.36 14.68 6.02
N ALA A 61 -5.17 14.70 7.07
CA ALA A 61 -4.98 13.80 8.20
C ALA A 61 -5.06 12.34 7.73
N SER A 62 -4.24 11.49 8.34
CA SER A 62 -4.28 10.07 8.06
C SER A 62 -5.39 9.41 8.86
N VAL A 63 -6.00 8.36 8.31
CA VAL A 63 -7.00 7.54 9.02
C VAL A 63 -6.42 6.85 10.26
N SER A 64 -5.09 6.76 10.35
CA SER A 64 -4.35 6.29 11.52
C SER A 64 -4.47 7.21 12.73
N ASP A 65 -4.67 8.50 12.49
CA ASP A 65 -4.56 9.53 13.53
C ASP A 65 -5.93 9.85 14.14
N ASP A 66 -7.02 9.46 13.47
CA ASP A 66 -8.39 9.66 13.92
C ASP A 66 -8.83 8.55 14.87
N ILE A 67 -8.74 8.84 16.17
CA ILE A 67 -9.13 7.94 17.27
C ILE A 67 -10.63 7.56 17.19
N GLY A 68 -11.46 8.40 16.56
CA GLY A 68 -12.90 8.16 16.41
C GLY A 68 -13.25 7.03 15.44
N LEU A 69 -12.36 6.71 14.50
CA LEU A 69 -12.60 5.67 13.50
C LEU A 69 -12.31 4.25 14.01
N ASN A 70 -11.60 4.11 15.14
CA ASN A 70 -11.22 2.81 15.73
C ASN A 70 -10.64 1.81 14.70
N ILE A 71 -9.79 2.30 13.80
CA ILE A 71 -9.17 1.48 12.77
C ILE A 71 -7.91 0.83 13.36
N ASN A 72 -7.88 -0.51 13.36
CA ASN A 72 -6.69 -1.25 13.73
C ASN A 72 -5.73 -1.34 12.54
N ILE A 73 -4.65 -0.56 12.57
CA ILE A 73 -3.59 -0.62 11.55
C ILE A 73 -2.54 -1.63 12.00
N PRO A 74 -2.26 -2.68 11.20
CA PRO A 74 -1.23 -3.65 11.53
C PRO A 74 0.14 -3.00 11.72
N THR A 75 0.92 -3.52 12.66
CA THR A 75 2.27 -3.02 12.95
C THR A 75 3.14 -2.98 11.72
N GLY A 76 3.90 -1.90 11.56
CA GLY A 76 4.79 -1.69 10.42
C GLY A 76 4.12 -1.04 9.21
N PHE A 77 2.79 -0.94 9.17
CA PHE A 77 2.07 -0.18 8.14
C PHE A 77 1.81 1.25 8.58
N ALA A 78 1.90 2.18 7.63
CA ALA A 78 1.48 3.56 7.80
C ALA A 78 0.84 4.08 6.51
N VAL A 79 -0.03 5.07 6.62
CA VAL A 79 -0.72 5.67 5.50
C VAL A 79 -0.66 7.19 5.58
N SER A 80 -0.61 7.85 4.43
CA SER A 80 -0.57 9.30 4.31
C SER A 80 -1.28 9.74 3.03
N ALA A 81 -1.92 10.91 3.05
CA ALA A 81 -2.54 11.50 1.86
C ALA A 81 -2.06 12.94 1.63
N GLY A 82 -1.42 13.19 0.49
CA GLY A 82 -0.94 14.50 0.06
C GLY A 82 -1.76 15.06 -1.10
N THR A 83 -1.78 16.39 -1.27
CA THR A 83 -2.38 17.06 -2.42
C THR A 83 -1.33 17.71 -3.30
N GLN A 84 -1.51 17.57 -4.61
CA GLN A 84 -0.65 18.14 -5.65
C GLN A 84 -1.52 18.82 -6.72
N THR A 85 -1.03 19.91 -7.30
CA THR A 85 -1.67 20.53 -8.47
C THR A 85 -1.59 19.57 -9.65
N TYR A 86 -2.73 19.24 -10.27
CA TYR A 86 -2.77 18.44 -11.48
C TYR A 86 -2.96 19.32 -12.72
N VAL A 87 -3.96 20.19 -12.68
CA VAL A 87 -4.18 21.25 -13.67
C VAL A 87 -4.22 22.56 -12.92
N ALA A 88 -3.36 23.50 -13.32
CA ALA A 88 -3.36 24.84 -12.78
C ALA A 88 -4.65 25.57 -13.16
N ASP A 89 -5.14 26.41 -12.27
CA ASP A 89 -6.34 27.21 -12.51
C ASP A 89 -6.17 28.07 -13.77
N ASP A 90 -7.09 27.90 -14.73
CA ASP A 90 -7.12 28.64 -15.99
C ASP A 90 -8.07 29.85 -15.95
N GLY A 91 -8.71 30.10 -14.79
CA GLY A 91 -9.70 31.17 -14.59
C GLY A 91 -11.08 30.92 -15.22
N TYR A 92 -11.27 29.80 -15.94
CA TYR A 92 -12.54 29.45 -16.60
C TYR A 92 -13.13 28.13 -16.12
N THR A 93 -12.31 27.11 -15.85
CA THR A 93 -12.77 25.77 -15.47
C THR A 93 -12.43 25.36 -14.04
N GLY A 94 -11.74 26.23 -13.29
CA GLY A 94 -11.23 25.94 -11.95
C GLY A 94 -9.92 25.18 -11.99
N SER A 95 -9.37 24.86 -10.82
CA SER A 95 -8.19 24.01 -10.69
C SER A 95 -8.59 22.54 -10.50
N ILE A 96 -7.75 21.62 -10.98
CA ILE A 96 -7.89 20.19 -10.68
C ILE A 96 -6.72 19.79 -9.81
N GLU A 97 -7.01 19.16 -8.69
CA GLU A 97 -6.02 18.63 -7.77
C GLU A 97 -5.91 17.12 -7.89
N LYS A 98 -4.71 16.63 -7.62
CA LYS A 98 -4.43 15.22 -7.42
C LYS A 98 -4.19 14.95 -5.94
N VAL A 99 -5.02 14.09 -5.37
CA VAL A 99 -4.81 13.50 -4.06
C VAL A 99 -3.99 12.22 -4.24
N VAL A 100 -2.86 12.13 -3.55
CA VAL A 100 -1.97 10.96 -3.57
C VAL A 100 -1.98 10.30 -2.19
N GLY A 101 -2.66 9.16 -2.09
CA GLY A 101 -2.66 8.28 -0.93
C GLY A 101 -1.51 7.28 -1.01
N THR A 102 -0.56 7.35 -0.08
CA THR A 102 0.57 6.43 0.00
C THR A 102 0.44 5.54 1.21
N VAL A 103 0.54 4.23 1.01
CA VAL A 103 0.70 3.24 2.08
C VAL A 103 2.15 2.77 2.09
N THR A 104 2.76 2.89 3.26
CA THR A 104 4.11 2.42 3.53
C THR A 104 4.07 1.22 4.44
N ARG A 105 5.05 0.33 4.27
CA ARG A 105 5.35 -0.76 5.19
C ARG A 105 6.84 -0.74 5.49
N ASP A 106 7.19 -0.72 6.77
CA ASP A 106 8.59 -0.69 7.23
C ASP A 106 9.40 0.45 6.60
N GLY A 107 8.74 1.59 6.33
CA GLY A 107 9.32 2.77 5.69
C GLY A 107 9.40 2.72 4.16
N GLN A 108 8.97 1.62 3.52
CA GLN A 108 8.91 1.50 2.06
C GLN A 108 7.49 1.67 1.54
N SER A 109 7.31 2.47 0.48
CA SER A 109 6.02 2.57 -0.20
C SER A 109 5.69 1.25 -0.88
N ILE A 110 4.56 0.65 -0.51
CA ILE A 110 4.09 -0.62 -1.07
C ILE A 110 2.85 -0.43 -1.95
N LEU A 111 2.10 0.65 -1.76
CA LEU A 111 0.97 1.02 -2.60
C LEU A 111 0.81 2.54 -2.63
N VAL A 112 0.53 3.06 -3.83
CA VAL A 112 0.16 4.45 -4.05
C VAL A 112 -1.14 4.47 -4.84
N LEU A 113 -2.15 5.15 -4.31
CA LEU A 113 -3.40 5.45 -5.01
C LEU A 113 -3.46 6.94 -5.30
N GLU A 114 -3.93 7.27 -6.50
CA GLU A 114 -4.13 8.65 -6.92
C GLU A 114 -5.61 8.84 -7.25
N SER A 115 -6.16 9.98 -6.83
CA SER A 115 -7.51 10.41 -7.22
C SER A 115 -7.50 11.88 -7.60
N LEU A 116 -8.39 12.24 -8.52
CA LEU A 116 -8.57 13.62 -8.94
C LEU A 116 -9.78 14.22 -8.22
N ARG A 117 -9.61 15.46 -7.74
CA ARG A 117 -10.67 16.28 -7.16
C ARG A 117 -10.70 17.60 -7.90
N SER A 118 -11.88 18.20 -8.01
CA SER A 118 -12.04 19.56 -8.51
C SER A 118 -11.87 20.52 -7.34
N GLY A 119 -11.12 21.59 -7.57
CA GLY A 119 -11.07 22.74 -6.68
C GLY A 119 -12.41 23.45 -6.65
N PRO A 120 -12.71 24.16 -5.54
CA PRO A 120 -13.86 25.06 -5.46
C PRO A 120 -13.73 26.28 -6.39
#